data_AF-A0AAN2TSY6-F1
#
_entry.id   AF-A0AAN2TSY6-F1
#
_cell.length_a   1.000
_cell.length_b   1.000
_cell.length_c   1.000
_cell.angle_alpha   90.00
_cell.angle_beta   90.00
_cell.angle_gamma   90.00
#
_symmetry.space_group_name_H-M   'P 1'
#
loop_
_entity.id
_entity.type
_entity.pdbx_description
1 polymer ?
#
loop_
_entity_poly.entity_id
_entity_poly.type
_entity_poly.pdbx_seq_one_letter_code
_entity_poly.pdbx_strand_id
1 'polypeptide(L)'
;MEDFKSICVTEGIKKVDVIKNPTSFPLIGKGAQGAVFKISSDKCVKICAKPEFAAKEGNVLKIAQESPAIPRLYEVGHNYIIMEYLEGPTLFQYLESGGSYPKN
;
A
#
# COMPACT_ATOMS: atom_id res chain seq x y z
N MET A 1 -10.74 -7.27 -13.83
CA MET A 1 -9.92 -6.29 -13.09
C MET A 1 -9.24 -7.00 -11.93
N GLU A 2 -8.44 -8.01 -12.22
CA GLU A 2 -7.62 -8.73 -11.22
C GLU A 2 -6.16 -8.84 -11.69
N ASP A 3 -5.78 -8.05 -12.70
CA ASP A 3 -4.54 -8.20 -13.44
C ASP A 3 -3.32 -8.01 -12.52
N PHE A 4 -3.49 -7.28 -11.41
CA PHE A 4 -2.49 -7.12 -10.36
C PHE A 4 -2.09 -8.43 -9.67
N LYS A 5 -2.93 -9.49 -9.70
CA LYS A 5 -2.59 -10.80 -9.13
C LYS A 5 -1.41 -11.47 -9.84
N SER A 6 -1.07 -11.01 -11.04
CA SER A 6 0.10 -11.47 -11.81
C SER A 6 1.41 -10.75 -11.45
N ILE A 7 1.36 -9.77 -10.54
CA ILE A 7 2.54 -9.07 -10.02
C ILE A 7 3.25 -9.96 -8.99
N CYS A 8 4.56 -10.10 -9.13
CA CYS A 8 5.38 -10.91 -8.24
C CYS A 8 6.29 -10.01 -7.39
N VAL A 9 6.17 -10.16 -6.06
CA VAL A 9 6.97 -9.46 -5.06
C VAL A 9 7.66 -10.50 -4.17
N THR A 10 8.94 -10.29 -3.86
CA THR A 10 9.73 -11.15 -2.96
C THR A 10 10.34 -10.33 -1.83
N GLU A 11 10.77 -11.00 -0.76
CA GLU A 11 11.55 -10.37 0.29
C GLU A 11 12.90 -9.89 -0.25
N GLY A 12 13.33 -8.72 0.22
CA GLY A 12 14.66 -8.18 0.00
C GLY A 12 15.29 -7.75 1.33
N ILE A 13 16.52 -7.23 1.30
CA ILE A 13 17.31 -6.98 2.52
C ILE A 13 16.72 -5.85 3.39
N LYS A 14 16.23 -4.77 2.77
CA LYS A 14 15.64 -3.60 3.47
C LYS A 14 14.19 -3.33 3.07
N LYS A 15 13.87 -3.57 1.81
CA LYS A 15 12.56 -3.44 1.20
C LYS A 15 12.36 -4.67 0.31
N VAL A 16 11.12 -5.02 0.04
CA VAL A 16 10.80 -6.08 -0.93
C VAL A 16 11.37 -5.77 -2.31
N ASP A 17 11.43 -6.76 -3.19
CA ASP A 17 11.73 -6.57 -4.60
C ASP A 17 10.57 -6.96 -5.50
N VAL A 18 10.32 -6.14 -6.52
CA VAL A 18 9.30 -6.40 -7.54
C VAL A 18 9.98 -7.18 -8.65
N ILE A 19 9.76 -8.49 -8.68
CA ILE A 19 10.39 -9.40 -9.65
C ILE A 19 9.73 -9.26 -11.02
N LYS A 20 8.41 -9.06 -11.02
CA LYS A 20 7.63 -8.95 -12.24
C LYS A 20 6.41 -8.07 -12.02
N ASN A 21 6.19 -7.14 -12.94
CA ASN A 21 4.92 -6.44 -13.07
C ASN A 21 4.54 -6.44 -14.56
N PRO A 22 3.72 -7.41 -15.03
CA PRO A 22 3.32 -7.47 -16.43
C PRO A 22 2.17 -6.51 -16.76
N THR A 23 1.72 -5.72 -15.80
CA THR A 23 0.60 -4.78 -15.94
C THR A 23 1.11 -3.36 -16.24
N SER A 24 0.19 -2.44 -16.55
CA SER A 24 0.47 -1.01 -16.63
C SER A 24 0.33 -0.27 -15.28
N PHE A 25 0.07 -0.98 -14.18
CA PHE A 25 -0.13 -0.35 -12.87
C PHE A 25 1.20 0.19 -12.34
N PRO A 26 1.32 1.52 -12.10
CA PRO A 26 2.57 2.12 -11.66
C PRO A 26 2.86 1.73 -10.21
N LEU A 27 4.13 1.43 -9.95
CA LEU A 27 4.66 1.26 -8.60
C LEU A 27 4.72 2.63 -7.90
N ILE A 28 4.00 2.78 -6.79
CA ILE A 28 3.93 4.04 -6.03
C ILE A 28 4.60 3.95 -4.65
N GLY A 29 4.95 2.74 -4.19
CA GLY A 29 5.67 2.58 -2.92
C GLY A 29 6.27 1.20 -2.74
N LYS A 30 7.38 1.13 -1.99
CA LYS A 30 8.02 -0.12 -1.54
C LYS A 30 8.33 -0.04 -0.04
N GLY A 31 7.85 -1.03 0.71
CA GLY A 31 8.17 -1.22 2.13
C GLY A 31 8.91 -2.53 2.38
N ALA A 32 9.12 -2.87 3.66
CA ALA A 32 9.79 -4.10 4.07
C ALA A 32 9.01 -5.38 3.68
N GLN A 33 7.68 -5.31 3.68
CA GLN A 33 6.79 -6.48 3.55
C GLN A 33 6.00 -6.53 2.24
N GLY A 34 5.92 -5.42 1.51
CA GLY A 34 5.16 -5.35 0.27
C GLY A 34 5.43 -4.10 -0.58
N ALA A 35 4.96 -4.16 -1.82
CA ALA A 35 5.01 -3.08 -2.80
C ALA A 35 3.59 -2.63 -3.15
N VAL A 36 3.40 -1.33 -3.34
CA VAL A 36 2.11 -0.70 -3.57
C VAL A 36 2.02 -0.20 -5.00
N PHE A 37 0.94 -0.55 -5.69
CA PHE A 37 0.66 -0.18 -7.08
C PHE A 37 -0.66 0.57 -7.18
N LYS A 38 -0.73 1.60 -8.01
CA LYS A 38 -1.99 2.32 -8.25
C LYS A 38 -2.82 1.57 -9.30
N ILE A 39 -4.05 1.18 -8.96
CA ILE A 39 -4.91 0.35 -9.84
C ILE A 39 -6.10 1.12 -10.41
N SER A 40 -6.39 2.31 -9.86
CA SER A 40 -7.40 3.25 -10.37
C SER A 40 -7.13 4.65 -9.78
N SER A 41 -8.00 5.62 -10.05
CA SER A 41 -7.87 6.98 -9.51
C SER A 41 -7.89 7.02 -7.99
N ASP A 42 -8.71 6.19 -7.34
CA ASP A 42 -9.04 6.21 -5.91
C ASP A 42 -8.58 4.96 -5.15
N LYS A 43 -7.96 3.97 -5.82
CA LYS A 43 -7.52 2.71 -5.21
C LYS A 43 -6.09 2.35 -5.55
N CYS A 44 -5.41 1.80 -4.56
CA CYS A 44 -4.14 1.12 -4.71
C CYS A 44 -4.24 -0.32 -4.20
N VAL A 45 -3.32 -1.16 -4.67
CA VAL A 45 -3.13 -2.51 -4.17
C VAL A 45 -1.73 -2.65 -3.60
N LYS A 46 -1.63 -3.16 -2.37
CA LYS A 46 -0.37 -3.62 -1.80
C LYS A 46 -0.22 -5.11 -2.07
N ILE A 47 0.84 -5.50 -2.78
CA ILE A 47 1.24 -6.89 -2.97
C ILE A 47 2.32 -7.21 -1.93
N CYS A 48 2.02 -8.14 -1.04
CA CYS A 48 2.91 -8.59 0.02
C CYS A 48 3.79 -9.74 -0.45
N ALA A 49 5.05 -9.75 -0.02
CA ALA A 49 6.00 -10.82 -0.32
C ALA A 49 5.57 -12.17 0.28
N LYS A 50 4.78 -12.13 1.37
CA LYS A 50 4.22 -13.32 2.02
C LYS A 50 2.76 -13.13 2.42
N PRO A 51 1.93 -14.19 2.36
CA PRO A 51 0.51 -14.15 2.73
C PRO A 51 0.25 -13.66 4.17
N GLU A 52 1.09 -14.07 5.13
CA GLU A 52 0.93 -13.70 6.53
C GLU A 52 1.09 -12.20 6.77
N PHE A 53 1.82 -11.48 5.92
CA PHE A 53 1.93 -10.02 6.01
C PHE A 53 0.61 -9.37 5.61
N ALA A 54 0.00 -9.83 4.51
CA ALA A 54 -1.31 -9.34 4.08
C ALA A 54 -2.40 -9.66 5.14
N ALA A 55 -2.38 -10.86 5.72
CA ALA A 55 -3.34 -11.24 6.75
C ALA A 55 -3.21 -10.38 8.02
N LYS A 56 -1.99 -10.17 8.53
CA LYS A 56 -1.74 -9.36 9.73
C LYS A 56 -2.11 -7.90 9.51
N GLU A 57 -1.63 -7.30 8.42
CA GLU A 57 -1.90 -5.89 8.11
C GLU A 57 -3.36 -5.65 7.77
N GLY A 58 -3.98 -6.54 6.99
CA GLY A 58 -5.41 -6.50 6.68
C GLY A 58 -6.29 -6.56 7.94
N ASN A 59 -5.93 -7.39 8.93
CA ASN A 59 -6.65 -7.45 10.20
C ASN A 59 -6.55 -6.12 10.99
N VAL A 60 -5.36 -5.53 11.06
CA VAL A 60 -5.15 -4.21 11.70
C VAL A 60 -5.96 -3.13 10.98
N LEU A 61 -5.88 -3.07 9.65
CA LEU A 61 -6.63 -2.11 8.84
C LEU A 61 -8.13 -2.26 9.05
N LYS A 62 -8.64 -3.50 9.12
CA LYS A 62 -10.06 -3.80 9.35
C LYS A 62 -10.54 -3.29 10.71
N ILE A 63 -9.77 -3.51 11.78
CA ILE A 63 -10.10 -3.03 13.13
C ILE A 63 -10.06 -1.50 13.19
N ALA A 64 -9.10 -0.89 12.50
CA ALA A 64 -8.86 0.55 12.58
C ALA A 64 -9.77 1.40 11.66
N GLN A 65 -10.71 0.80 10.93
CA GLN A 65 -11.57 1.51 9.96
C GLN A 65 -12.44 2.63 10.57
N GLU A 66 -12.69 2.62 11.89
CA GLU A 66 -13.45 3.69 12.55
C GLU A 66 -12.67 5.01 12.63
N SER A 67 -11.34 4.96 12.45
CA SER A 67 -10.50 6.16 12.49
C SER A 67 -10.45 6.85 11.13
N PRO A 68 -10.73 8.16 11.04
CA PRO A 68 -10.62 8.92 9.79
C PRO A 68 -9.17 9.06 9.29
N ALA A 69 -8.17 8.72 10.11
CA ALA A 69 -6.77 8.72 9.71
C ALA A 69 -6.37 7.45 8.94
N ILE A 70 -7.24 6.44 8.89
CA ILE A 70 -6.95 5.15 8.26
C ILE A 70 -7.63 5.10 6.89
N PRO A 71 -6.91 4.71 5.82
CA PRO A 71 -7.49 4.60 4.49
C PRO A 71 -8.63 3.58 4.48
N ARG A 72 -9.64 3.82 3.65
CA ARG A 72 -10.71 2.85 3.44
C ARG A 72 -10.14 1.52 2.94
N LEU A 73 -10.47 0.44 3.63
CA LEU A 73 -10.13 -0.92 3.23
C LEU A 73 -11.24 -1.46 2.31
N TYR A 74 -10.86 -1.93 1.12
CA TYR A 74 -11.80 -2.54 0.17
C TYR A 74 -11.74 -4.07 0.21
N GLU A 75 -10.54 -4.65 0.23
CA GLU A 75 -10.37 -6.10 0.16
C GLU A 75 -9.06 -6.55 0.81
N VAL A 76 -9.07 -7.73 1.44
CA VAL A 76 -7.87 -8.46 1.87
C VAL A 76 -7.90 -9.82 1.18
N GLY A 77 -6.98 -10.02 0.24
CA GLY A 77 -6.78 -11.28 -0.47
C GLY A 77 -5.67 -12.13 0.15
N HIS A 78 -5.22 -13.16 -0.58
CA HIS A 78 -4.22 -14.11 -0.09
C HIS A 78 -2.89 -13.44 0.28
N ASN A 79 -2.34 -12.63 -0.62
CA ASN A 79 -1.09 -11.90 -0.41
C ASN A 79 -1.22 -10.44 -0.86
N TYR A 80 -2.44 -9.90 -0.92
CA TYR A 80 -2.68 -8.52 -1.34
C TYR A 80 -3.74 -7.83 -0.50
N ILE A 81 -3.69 -6.50 -0.49
CA ILE A 81 -4.66 -5.64 0.17
C ILE A 81 -5.06 -4.53 -0.81
N ILE A 82 -6.35 -4.37 -1.06
CA ILE A 82 -6.88 -3.24 -1.83
C ILE A 82 -7.39 -2.19 -0.85
N MET A 83 -6.87 -0.97 -0.96
CA MET A 83 -7.22 0.14 -0.08
C MET A 83 -7.25 1.46 -0.85
N GLU A 84 -7.81 2.47 -0.21
CA GLU A 84 -7.86 3.84 -0.70
C GLU A 84 -6.48 4.35 -1.11
N TYR A 85 -6.42 4.99 -2.27
CA TYR A 85 -5.24 5.74 -2.68
C TYR A 85 -5.34 7.15 -2.11
N LEU A 86 -4.42 7.48 -1.19
CA LEU A 86 -4.31 8.81 -0.62
C LEU A 86 -3.53 9.70 -1.58
N GLU A 87 -4.19 10.74 -2.09
CA GLU A 87 -3.57 11.77 -2.90
C GLU A 87 -2.92 12.83 -2.01
N GLY A 88 -1.66 13.15 -2.28
CA GLY A 88 -0.91 14.16 -1.55
C GLY A 88 0.53 13.76 -1.27
N PRO A 89 1.34 14.70 -0.74
CA PRO A 89 2.71 14.39 -0.33
C PRO A 89 2.71 13.42 0.84
N THR A 90 3.77 12.63 0.94
CA THR A 90 4.07 11.93 2.20
C THR A 90 4.31 12.97 3.30
N LEU A 91 4.10 12.56 4.56
CA LEU A 91 4.39 13.42 5.70
C LEU A 91 5.82 13.99 5.65
N PHE A 92 6.80 13.17 5.27
CA PHE A 92 8.19 13.60 5.16
C PHE A 92 8.35 14.71 4.11
N GLN A 93 7.78 14.53 2.91
CA GLN A 93 7.81 15.56 1.86
C GLN A 93 7.10 16.85 2.29
N TYR A 94 5.96 16.72 2.99
CA TYR A 94 5.25 17.87 3.52
C TYR A 94 6.12 18.66 4.51
N LEU A 95 6.77 17.97 5.45
CA LEU A 95 7.67 18.59 6.44
C LEU A 95 8.91 19.20 5.77
N GLU A 96 9.52 18.53 4.80
CA GLU A 96 10.66 19.08 4.03
C GLU A 96 10.29 20.34 3.25
N SER A 97 9.04 20.44 2.78
CA SER A 97 8.54 21.64 2.08
C SER A 97 8.25 22.83 3.00
N GLY A 98 8.60 22.74 4.29
CA GLY A 98 8.32 23.78 5.29
C GLY A 98 6.91 23.70 5.88
N GLY A 99 6.19 22.60 5.63
CA GLY A 99 4.93 22.30 6.28
C GLY A 99 5.13 22.21 7.80
N SER A 100 4.19 22.78 8.55
CA SER A 100 4.15 22.64 10.00
C SER A 100 2.91 21.87 10.41
N TYR A 101 3.00 21.14 11.51
CA TYR A 101 1.81 20.58 12.14
C TYR A 101 0.99 21.73 12.72
N PRO A 102 -0.33 21.79 12.45
CA PRO A 102 -1.19 22.75 13.11
C PRO A 102 -1.08 22.54 14.63
N LYS A 103 -0.74 23.62 15.35
CA LYS A 103 -0.77 23.61 16.81
C LYS A 103 -2.23 23.60 17.23
N ASN A 104 -2.66 22.51 17.85
CA ASN A 104 -3.93 22.44 18.58
C ASN A 104 -3.86 23.27 19.86
#